data_AF-A0A6B1DWQ8-F1
#
_entry.id   AF-A0A6B1DWQ8-F1
#
_cell.length_a   1.000
_cell.length_b   1.000
_cell.length_c   1.000
_cell.angle_alpha   90.00
_cell.angle_beta   90.00
_cell.angle_gamma   90.00
#
_symmetry.space_group_name_H-M   'P 1'
#
loop_
_entity.id
_entity.type
_entity.pdbx_description
1 polymer ?
#
loop_
_entity_poly.entity_id
_entity_poly.type
_entity_poly.pdbx_seq_one_letter_code
_entity_poly.pdbx_strand_id
1 'polypeptide(L)'
;MLIFLDEAVNLSKISNRQARENNYLRLLAMMNDTLQGNAEYLGIYIGATPEAMDDRRRGFYSNEALETRLRESRFSAPGLRDLMGPVLRLEMLSEVELRQLLQTVRDIHVWHHRHESRVDDGAIQQFLAAMQGRIGADSLLTPREVLRDFVTLLNLLRQNPQQSFDDLLGKVASTPSEPPKAEAVDSLYADFSI
;
A
#
# COMPACT_ATOMS: atom_id res chain seq x y z
N MET A 1 21.81 2.47 -10.71
CA MET A 1 20.85 1.33 -10.72
C MET A 1 19.98 1.42 -9.49
N LEU A 2 18.68 1.18 -9.60
CA LEU A 2 17.75 1.15 -8.46
C LEU A 2 17.11 -0.23 -8.34
N ILE A 3 17.06 -0.76 -7.11
CA ILE A 3 16.39 -2.01 -6.77
C ILE A 3 15.22 -1.67 -5.84
N PHE A 4 14.03 -2.17 -6.19
CA PHE A 4 12.84 -2.06 -5.35
C PHE A 4 12.45 -3.45 -4.84
N LEU A 5 12.44 -3.60 -3.52
CA LEU A 5 11.99 -4.81 -2.82
C LEU A 5 10.63 -4.50 -2.20
N ASP A 6 9.55 -4.88 -2.88
CA ASP A 6 8.20 -4.72 -2.35
C ASP A 6 7.80 -5.93 -1.47
N GLU A 7 6.79 -5.73 -0.63
CA GLU A 7 6.24 -6.74 0.27
C GLU A 7 7.26 -7.43 1.20
N ALA A 8 8.23 -6.68 1.70
CA ALA A 8 9.25 -7.24 2.60
C ALA A 8 8.67 -7.75 3.94
N VAL A 9 7.39 -7.45 4.23
CA VAL A 9 6.58 -8.13 5.25
C VAL A 9 6.58 -9.65 5.10
N ASN A 10 6.74 -10.18 3.90
CA ASN A 10 6.80 -11.63 3.68
C ASN A 10 8.03 -12.27 4.34
N LEU A 11 9.11 -11.52 4.58
CA LEU A 11 10.28 -12.02 5.32
C LEU A 11 9.93 -12.35 6.78
N SER A 12 9.07 -11.57 7.43
CA SER A 12 8.65 -11.84 8.81
C SER A 12 7.73 -13.07 8.89
N LYS A 13 7.04 -13.40 7.79
CA LYS A 13 6.17 -14.58 7.66
C LYS A 13 6.93 -15.90 7.54
N ILE A 14 8.21 -15.89 7.14
CA ILE A 14 9.05 -17.10 7.03
C ILE A 14 9.08 -17.83 8.39
N SER A 15 8.53 -19.05 8.43
CA SER A 15 8.42 -19.87 9.64
C SER A 15 9.79 -20.34 10.14
N ASN A 16 10.67 -20.76 9.23
CA ASN A 16 12.03 -21.20 9.58
C ASN A 16 12.87 -20.01 10.07
N ARG A 17 13.27 -20.07 11.35
CA ARG A 17 14.04 -19.00 12.00
C ARG A 17 15.40 -18.76 11.33
N GLN A 18 16.15 -19.81 11.02
CA GLN A 18 17.47 -19.69 10.41
C GLN A 18 17.39 -19.05 9.02
N ALA A 19 16.40 -19.46 8.23
CA ALA A 19 16.16 -18.87 6.92
C ALA A 19 15.82 -17.37 7.03
N ARG A 20 14.95 -17.00 7.97
CA ARG A 20 14.59 -15.59 8.21
C ARG A 20 15.80 -14.76 8.63
N GLU A 21 16.60 -15.25 9.58
CA GLU A 21 17.82 -14.57 10.04
C GLU A 21 18.85 -14.41 8.91
N ASN A 22 19.05 -15.44 8.08
CA ASN A 22 19.94 -15.36 6.93
C ASN A 22 19.48 -14.31 5.90
N ASN A 23 18.17 -14.19 5.67
CA ASN A 23 17.62 -13.16 4.78
C ASN A 23 17.87 -11.76 5.34
N TYR A 24 17.68 -11.54 6.65
CA TYR A 24 17.98 -10.27 7.31
C TYR A 24 19.46 -9.91 7.29
N LEU A 25 20.36 -10.89 7.45
CA LEU A 25 21.79 -10.67 7.27
C LEU A 25 22.13 -10.27 5.82
N ARG A 26 21.43 -10.84 4.83
CA ARG A 26 21.62 -10.46 3.42
C ARG A 26 21.14 -9.03 3.15
N LEU A 27 19.99 -8.63 3.69
CA LEU A 27 19.53 -7.24 3.63
C LEU A 27 20.54 -6.28 4.27
N LEU A 28 21.04 -6.63 5.46
CA LEU A 28 22.04 -5.83 6.16
C LEU A 28 23.33 -5.69 5.36
N ALA A 29 23.81 -6.77 4.73
CA ALA A 29 24.98 -6.72 3.86
C ALA A 29 24.77 -5.76 2.69
N MET A 30 23.63 -5.84 2.00
CA MET A 30 23.30 -4.94 0.89
C MET A 30 23.20 -3.47 1.34
N MET A 31 22.61 -3.20 2.51
CA MET A 31 22.58 -1.86 3.11
C MET A 31 23.99 -1.37 3.47
N ASN A 32 24.85 -2.25 3.98
CA ASN A 32 26.22 -1.86 4.32
C ASN A 32 27.04 -1.53 3.08
N ASP A 33 26.97 -2.35 2.04
CA ASP A 33 27.73 -2.13 0.81
C ASP A 33 27.32 -0.82 0.11
N THR A 34 26.04 -0.49 0.14
CA THR A 34 25.52 0.78 -0.39
C THR A 34 25.92 1.98 0.47
N LEU A 35 25.82 1.89 1.80
CA LEU A 35 26.19 2.99 2.72
C LEU A 35 27.70 3.22 2.82
N GLN A 36 28.53 2.20 2.61
CA GLN A 36 30.00 2.29 2.69
C GLN A 36 30.65 2.66 1.36
N GLY A 37 29.87 2.75 0.27
CA GLY A 37 30.40 3.07 -1.06
C GLY A 37 31.05 1.89 -1.79
N ASN A 38 30.91 0.66 -1.29
CA ASN A 38 31.39 -0.53 -2.01
C ASN A 38 30.54 -0.83 -3.26
N ALA A 39 29.26 -0.46 -3.22
CA ALA A 39 28.32 -0.57 -4.33
C ALA A 39 27.91 0.83 -4.82
N GLU A 40 28.84 1.55 -5.43
CA GLU A 40 28.59 2.88 -5.98
C GLU A 40 27.44 2.85 -7.02
N TYR A 41 26.64 3.92 -7.03
CA TYR A 41 25.49 4.09 -7.94
C TYR A 41 24.36 3.07 -7.77
N LEU A 42 24.34 2.27 -6.68
CA LEU A 42 23.25 1.38 -6.32
C LEU A 42 22.35 2.01 -5.24
N GLY A 43 21.07 2.17 -5.55
CA GLY A 43 20.03 2.51 -4.58
C GLY A 43 19.10 1.32 -4.32
N ILE A 44 18.73 1.07 -3.06
CA ILE A 44 17.82 0.00 -2.66
C ILE A 44 16.67 0.62 -1.87
N TYR A 45 15.45 0.38 -2.32
CA TYR A 45 14.22 0.77 -1.64
C TYR A 45 13.47 -0.48 -1.19
N ILE A 46 13.05 -0.51 0.06
CA ILE A 46 12.35 -1.66 0.66
C ILE A 46 10.98 -1.19 1.14
N GLY A 47 9.92 -1.75 0.56
CA GLY A 47 8.55 -1.58 1.00
C GLY A 47 8.22 -2.61 2.10
N ALA A 48 7.88 -2.13 3.29
CA ALA A 48 7.49 -2.95 4.42
C ALA A 48 6.32 -2.31 5.17
N THR A 49 5.49 -3.12 5.82
CA THR A 49 4.46 -2.61 6.72
C THR A 49 5.09 -2.17 8.05
N PRO A 50 4.47 -1.23 8.79
CA PRO A 50 4.95 -0.85 10.11
C PRO A 50 5.12 -2.05 11.06
N GLU A 51 4.23 -3.04 10.99
CA GLU A 51 4.32 -4.24 11.81
C GLU A 51 5.54 -5.10 11.45
N ALA A 52 5.85 -5.24 10.16
CA ALA A 52 7.03 -5.95 9.70
C ALA A 52 8.34 -5.25 10.10
N MET A 53 8.28 -3.92 10.23
CA MET A 53 9.39 -3.10 10.68
C MET A 53 9.62 -3.28 12.19
N ASP A 54 8.58 -3.02 12.97
CA ASP A 54 8.65 -2.76 14.41
C ASP A 54 8.59 -4.06 15.27
N ASP A 55 8.21 -5.21 14.68
CA ASP A 55 8.19 -6.51 15.38
C ASP A 55 9.62 -6.97 15.79
N ARG A 56 9.91 -6.88 17.09
CA ARG A 56 11.20 -7.29 17.70
C ARG A 56 11.44 -8.81 17.72
N ARG A 57 10.43 -9.63 17.43
CA ARG A 57 10.54 -11.09 17.43
C ARG A 57 10.75 -11.64 16.02
N ARG A 58 10.05 -11.08 15.04
CA ARG A 58 10.05 -11.60 13.66
C ARG A 58 10.27 -10.56 12.59
N GLY A 59 10.19 -9.27 12.88
CA GLY A 59 10.40 -8.18 11.93
C GLY A 59 11.85 -7.77 11.77
N PHE A 60 12.10 -6.66 11.09
CA PHE A 60 13.46 -6.13 10.90
C PHE A 60 14.16 -5.79 12.22
N TYR A 61 13.40 -5.27 13.20
CA TYR A 61 13.94 -4.96 14.54
C TYR A 61 14.24 -6.20 15.40
N SER A 62 14.00 -7.42 14.89
CA SER A 62 14.50 -8.64 15.51
C SER A 62 16.01 -8.84 15.37
N ASN A 63 16.63 -8.16 14.39
CA ASN A 63 18.08 -8.11 14.21
C ASN A 63 18.59 -6.74 14.68
N GLU A 64 19.40 -6.73 15.73
CA GLU A 64 19.89 -5.51 16.39
C GLU A 64 20.71 -4.59 15.45
N ALA A 65 21.47 -5.19 14.53
CA ALA A 65 22.26 -4.42 13.56
C ALA A 65 21.37 -3.73 12.52
N LEU A 66 20.30 -4.40 12.06
CA LEU A 66 19.28 -3.75 11.24
C LEU A 66 18.52 -2.68 12.00
N GLU A 67 18.08 -2.94 13.24
CA GLU A 67 17.40 -1.94 14.08
C GLU A 67 18.24 -0.66 14.19
N THR A 68 19.55 -0.80 14.41
CA THR A 68 20.44 0.35 14.55
C THR A 68 20.55 1.17 13.26
N ARG A 69 20.59 0.53 12.09
CA ARG A 69 20.68 1.22 10.79
C ARG A 69 19.36 1.81 10.33
N LEU A 70 18.26 1.24 10.78
CA LEU A 70 16.90 1.64 10.43
C LEU A 70 16.25 2.53 11.51
N ARG A 71 17.00 2.90 12.55
CA ARG A 71 16.49 3.75 13.62
C ARG A 71 16.20 5.14 13.07
N GLU A 72 14.96 5.58 13.21
CA GLU A 72 14.56 6.93 12.85
C GLU A 72 15.13 7.96 13.83
N SER A 73 15.19 9.21 13.37
CA SER A 73 15.55 10.33 14.24
C SER A 73 14.59 10.43 15.43
N ARG A 74 15.13 10.57 16.64
CA ARG A 74 14.35 10.85 17.86
C ARG A 74 13.56 12.16 17.80
N PHE A 75 13.83 13.00 16.81
CA PHE A 75 13.18 14.28 16.58
C PHE A 75 12.07 14.20 15.51
N SER A 76 11.88 13.05 14.87
CA SER A 76 10.79 12.86 13.92
C SER A 76 9.45 12.94 14.65
N ALA A 77 8.57 13.83 14.16
CA ALA A 77 7.23 14.04 14.70
C ALA A 77 6.24 14.28 13.54
N PRO A 78 4.93 14.14 13.76
CA PRO A 78 3.93 14.53 12.77
C PRO A 78 4.17 15.98 12.32
N GLY A 79 4.38 16.19 11.01
CA GLY A 79 4.71 17.50 10.43
C GLY A 79 6.20 17.87 10.40
N LEU A 80 7.08 17.10 11.07
CA LEU A 80 8.54 17.27 11.03
C LEU A 80 9.18 15.92 10.64
N ARG A 81 9.25 15.67 9.32
CA ARG A 81 9.76 14.41 8.77
C ARG A 81 11.21 14.54 8.33
N ASP A 82 12.02 13.58 8.75
CA ASP A 82 13.34 13.38 8.20
C ASP A 82 13.24 12.56 6.89
N LEU A 83 13.13 13.27 5.77
CA LEU A 83 13.04 12.62 4.44
C LEU A 83 14.38 12.03 3.99
N MET A 84 15.48 12.38 4.64
CA MET A 84 16.83 11.88 4.35
C MET A 84 17.24 10.72 5.26
N GLY A 85 16.37 10.35 6.19
CA GLY A 85 16.55 9.21 7.07
C GLY A 85 16.53 7.86 6.34
N PRO A 86 17.00 6.80 7.00
CA PRO A 86 17.03 5.45 6.42
C PRO A 86 15.63 4.82 6.26
N VAL A 87 14.61 5.42 6.89
CA VAL A 87 13.23 4.95 6.89
C VAL A 87 12.32 6.12 6.57
N LEU A 88 11.46 5.94 5.58
CA LEU A 88 10.41 6.89 5.21
C LEU A 88 9.05 6.32 5.61
N ARG A 89 8.44 6.85 6.68
CA ARG A 89 7.06 6.47 7.03
C ARG A 89 6.06 7.17 6.13
N LEU A 90 5.25 6.37 5.44
CA LEU A 90 4.15 6.84 4.60
C LEU A 90 2.91 7.04 5.47
N GLU A 91 2.31 8.22 5.37
CA GLU A 91 1.03 8.50 6.01
C GLU A 91 -0.13 8.00 5.15
N MET A 92 -1.25 7.70 5.79
CA MET A 92 -2.48 7.41 5.06
C MET A 92 -2.93 8.64 4.27
N LEU A 93 -3.55 8.40 3.11
CA LEU A 93 -4.13 9.46 2.32
C LEU A 93 -5.19 10.21 3.13
N SER A 94 -5.07 11.54 3.16
CA SER A 94 -6.13 12.41 3.65
C SER A 94 -7.37 12.32 2.76
N GLU A 95 -8.52 12.77 3.26
CA GLU A 95 -9.76 12.83 2.46
C GLU A 95 -9.57 13.69 1.18
N VAL A 96 -8.78 14.75 1.28
CA VAL A 96 -8.44 15.62 0.14
C VAL A 96 -7.62 14.87 -0.90
N GLU A 97 -6.57 14.16 -0.48
CA GLU A 97 -5.72 13.37 -1.38
C GLU A 97 -6.49 12.20 -1.99
N LEU A 98 -7.36 11.53 -1.22
CA LEU A 98 -8.21 10.46 -1.72
C LEU A 98 -9.19 10.97 -2.77
N ARG A 99 -9.82 12.14 -2.55
CA ARG A 99 -10.67 12.78 -3.56
C ARG A 99 -9.90 13.11 -4.84
N GLN A 100 -8.70 13.69 -4.71
CA GLN A 100 -7.83 14.00 -5.85
C GLN A 100 -7.44 12.73 -6.63
N LEU A 101 -7.18 11.63 -5.91
CA LEU A 101 -6.91 10.33 -6.50
C LEU A 101 -8.11 9.82 -7.31
N LEU A 102 -9.34 9.93 -6.78
CA LEU A 102 -10.55 9.54 -7.50
C LEU A 102 -10.80 10.40 -8.74
N GLN A 103 -10.56 11.72 -8.67
CA GLN A 103 -10.62 12.61 -9.83
C GLN A 103 -9.64 12.17 -10.91
N THR A 104 -8.39 11.90 -10.53
CA THR A 104 -7.35 11.44 -11.45
C THR A 104 -7.75 10.10 -12.10
N VAL A 105 -8.32 9.18 -11.33
CA VAL A 105 -8.79 7.88 -11.83
C VAL A 105 -9.96 8.02 -12.79
N ARG A 106 -10.93 8.91 -12.49
CA ARG A 106 -12.01 9.25 -13.42
C ARG A 106 -11.45 9.76 -14.73
N ASP A 107 -10.50 10.70 -14.68
CA ASP A 107 -9.93 11.33 -15.87
C ASP A 107 -9.13 10.32 -16.72
N ILE A 108 -8.38 9.42 -16.08
CA ILE A 108 -7.72 8.29 -16.76
C ILE A 108 -8.76 7.36 -17.41
N HIS A 109 -9.87 7.05 -16.74
CA HIS A 109 -10.93 6.19 -17.25
C HIS A 109 -11.63 6.80 -18.47
N VAL A 110 -11.98 8.08 -18.40
CA VAL A 110 -12.49 8.92 -19.50
C VAL A 110 -11.57 8.87 -20.69
N TRP A 111 -10.28 9.16 -20.47
CA TRP A 111 -9.26 9.19 -21.51
C TRP A 111 -9.08 7.82 -22.17
N HIS A 112 -8.96 6.75 -21.37
CA HIS A 112 -8.75 5.40 -21.87
C HIS A 112 -9.93 4.90 -22.72
N HIS A 113 -11.16 5.20 -22.29
CA HIS A 113 -12.37 4.75 -22.98
C HIS A 113 -12.95 5.74 -23.98
N ARG A 114 -12.34 6.93 -24.13
CA ARG A 114 -12.74 7.99 -25.07
C ARG A 114 -14.23 8.35 -24.97
N HIS A 115 -14.71 8.53 -23.75
CA HIS A 115 -16.11 8.91 -23.46
C HIS A 115 -16.14 10.08 -22.50
N GLU A 116 -17.26 10.80 -22.42
CA GLU A 116 -17.47 11.83 -21.41
C GLU A 116 -17.89 11.22 -20.08
N SER A 117 -17.32 11.73 -18.98
CA SER A 117 -17.73 11.27 -17.65
C SER A 117 -19.09 11.82 -17.29
N ARG A 118 -19.95 10.96 -16.74
CA ARG A 118 -21.19 11.35 -16.06
C ARG A 118 -20.99 11.58 -14.55
N VAL A 119 -19.75 11.49 -14.08
CA VAL A 119 -19.36 11.63 -12.66
C VAL A 119 -18.60 12.94 -12.51
N ASP A 120 -19.26 13.97 -12.02
CA ASP A 120 -18.61 15.24 -11.68
C ASP A 120 -17.94 15.18 -10.29
N ASP A 121 -17.33 16.29 -9.88
CA ASP A 121 -16.66 16.37 -8.58
C ASP A 121 -17.65 16.26 -7.40
N GLY A 122 -18.91 16.66 -7.60
CA GLY A 122 -19.98 16.50 -6.62
C GLY A 122 -20.33 15.03 -6.41
N ALA A 123 -20.43 14.26 -7.50
CA ALA A 123 -20.65 12.82 -7.47
C ALA A 123 -19.50 12.07 -6.78
N ILE A 124 -18.24 12.52 -6.96
CA ILE A 124 -17.10 11.95 -6.23
C ILE A 124 -17.24 12.18 -4.71
N GLN A 125 -17.67 13.38 -4.28
CA GLN A 125 -17.93 13.64 -2.86
C GLN A 125 -19.06 12.77 -2.30
N GLN A 126 -20.15 12.62 -3.05
CA GLN A 126 -21.26 11.75 -2.67
C GLN A 126 -20.82 10.28 -2.56
N PHE A 127 -19.97 9.82 -3.49
CA PHE A 127 -19.38 8.49 -3.43
C PHE A 127 -18.56 8.31 -2.15
N LEU A 128 -17.65 9.23 -1.83
CA LEU A 128 -16.85 9.16 -0.61
C LEU A 128 -17.71 9.15 0.66
N ALA A 129 -18.75 9.98 0.73
CA ALA A 129 -19.68 10.02 1.85
C ALA A 129 -20.45 8.69 2.01
N ALA A 130 -20.90 8.09 0.91
CA ALA A 130 -21.57 6.80 0.93
C ALA A 130 -20.64 5.67 1.39
N MET A 131 -19.37 5.71 0.96
CA MET A 131 -18.35 4.75 1.37
C MET A 131 -18.05 4.86 2.88
N GLN A 132 -17.92 6.08 3.41
CA GLN A 132 -17.77 6.30 4.85
C GLN A 132 -19.00 5.81 5.64
N GLY A 133 -20.22 6.02 5.12
CA GLY A 133 -21.45 5.55 5.76
C GLY A 133 -21.65 4.03 5.71
N ARG A 134 -20.99 3.32 4.79
CA ARG A 134 -21.06 1.85 4.66
C ARG A 134 -20.43 1.15 5.85
N ILE A 135 -19.39 1.73 6.43
CA ILE A 135 -18.61 1.09 7.49
C ILE A 135 -18.91 1.83 8.80
N GLY A 136 -19.47 1.11 9.77
CA GLY A 136 -19.61 1.64 11.14
C GLY A 136 -18.26 2.11 11.70
N ALA A 137 -18.28 2.91 12.76
CA ALA A 137 -17.16 3.72 13.28
C ALA A 137 -15.79 3.02 13.51
N ASP A 138 -15.71 1.70 13.43
CA ASP A 138 -14.55 0.90 13.85
C ASP A 138 -13.72 0.27 12.73
N SER A 139 -14.07 0.44 11.45
CA SER A 139 -13.26 -0.10 10.34
C SER A 139 -12.91 0.97 9.29
N LEU A 140 -11.62 1.12 9.03
CA LEU A 140 -11.06 2.05 8.05
C LEU A 140 -11.15 1.40 6.66
N LEU A 141 -11.88 2.04 5.75
CA LEU A 141 -11.79 1.72 4.33
C LEU A 141 -10.35 1.90 3.85
N THR A 142 -9.80 0.87 3.22
CA THR A 142 -8.50 1.02 2.58
C THR A 142 -8.67 1.81 1.28
N PRO A 143 -7.72 2.69 0.92
CA PRO A 143 -7.75 3.37 -0.38
C PRO A 143 -7.90 2.41 -1.57
N ARG A 144 -7.36 1.18 -1.45
CA ARG A 144 -7.48 0.12 -2.44
C ARG A 144 -8.93 -0.33 -2.66
N GLU A 145 -9.71 -0.48 -1.59
CA GLU A 145 -11.13 -0.87 -1.68
C GLU A 145 -11.96 0.26 -2.27
N VAL A 146 -11.77 1.50 -1.79
CA VAL A 146 -12.46 2.69 -2.33
C VAL A 146 -12.22 2.83 -3.83
N LEU A 147 -10.97 2.66 -4.26
CA LEU A 147 -10.59 2.70 -5.67
C LEU A 147 -11.27 1.60 -6.50
N ARG A 148 -11.28 0.36 -6.00
CA ARG A 148 -11.90 -0.77 -6.68
C ARG A 148 -13.40 -0.53 -6.89
N ASP A 149 -14.08 -0.09 -5.84
CA ASP A 149 -15.52 0.18 -5.87
C ASP A 149 -15.83 1.36 -6.81
N PHE A 150 -14.99 2.40 -6.80
CA PHE A 150 -15.13 3.54 -7.70
C PHE A 150 -14.93 3.17 -9.17
N VAL A 151 -13.89 2.41 -9.51
CA VAL A 151 -13.66 1.93 -10.89
C VAL A 151 -14.81 1.02 -11.34
N THR A 152 -15.33 0.19 -10.44
CA THR A 152 -16.50 -0.66 -10.72
C THR A 152 -17.73 0.19 -11.03
N LEU A 153 -18.00 1.23 -10.24
CA LEU A 153 -19.08 2.18 -10.49
C LEU A 153 -18.94 2.88 -11.86
N LEU A 154 -17.75 3.37 -12.19
CA LEU A 154 -17.47 3.99 -13.50
C LEU A 154 -17.73 3.01 -14.66
N ASN A 155 -17.30 1.75 -14.51
CA ASN A 155 -17.54 0.71 -15.50
C ASN A 155 -19.03 0.41 -15.67
N LEU A 156 -19.79 0.30 -14.57
CA LEU A 156 -21.23 0.04 -14.61
C LEU A 156 -22.01 1.19 -15.26
N LEU A 157 -21.67 2.44 -14.93
CA LEU A 157 -22.26 3.64 -15.52
C LEU A 157 -22.04 3.71 -17.03
N ARG A 158 -20.84 3.35 -17.47
CA ARG A 158 -20.52 3.30 -18.91
C ARG A 158 -21.29 2.18 -19.61
N GLN A 159 -21.33 0.99 -19.02
CA GLN A 159 -21.98 -0.18 -19.62
C GLN A 159 -23.51 -0.05 -19.63
N ASN A 160 -24.08 0.75 -18.74
CA ASN A 160 -25.53 0.91 -18.57
C ASN A 160 -25.92 2.39 -18.62
N PRO A 161 -25.95 3.03 -19.80
CA PRO A 161 -26.28 4.45 -19.94
C PRO A 161 -27.64 4.84 -19.32
N GLN A 162 -28.59 3.91 -19.28
CA GLN A 162 -29.92 4.07 -18.71
C GLN A 162 -29.97 4.11 -17.17
N GLN A 163 -28.91 3.64 -16.48
CA GLN A 163 -28.86 3.68 -15.02
C GLN A 163 -28.44 5.09 -14.54
N SER A 164 -28.98 5.51 -13.40
CA SER A 164 -28.53 6.72 -12.72
C SER A 164 -27.31 6.46 -11.84
N PHE A 165 -26.56 7.51 -11.54
CA PHE A 165 -25.46 7.46 -10.58
C PHE A 165 -25.95 7.03 -9.19
N ASP A 166 -27.05 7.63 -8.72
CA ASP A 166 -27.61 7.38 -7.39
C ASP A 166 -28.05 5.91 -7.22
N ASP A 167 -28.68 5.32 -8.24
CA ASP A 167 -29.13 3.92 -8.21
C ASP A 167 -27.96 2.95 -8.07
N LEU A 168 -26.85 3.22 -8.77
CA LEU A 168 -25.66 2.39 -8.72
C LEU A 168 -24.86 2.63 -7.44
N LEU A 169 -24.79 3.89 -6.98
CA LEU A 169 -24.15 4.23 -5.72
C LEU A 169 -24.79 3.49 -4.54
N GLY A 170 -26.14 3.46 -4.49
CA GLY A 170 -26.86 2.72 -3.46
C GLY A 170 -26.52 1.22 -3.45
N LYS A 171 -26.33 0.61 -4.62
CA LYS A 171 -25.93 -0.81 -4.74
C LYS A 171 -24.50 -1.03 -4.27
N VAL A 172 -23.56 -0.18 -4.67
CA VAL A 172 -22.14 -0.26 -4.28
C VAL A 172 -21.98 -0.05 -2.76
N ALA A 173 -22.70 0.92 -2.19
CA ALA A 173 -22.69 1.19 -0.76
C ALA A 173 -23.33 0.06 0.08
N SER A 174 -24.29 -0.68 -0.48
CA SER A 174 -24.97 -1.78 0.23
C SER A 174 -24.23 -3.12 0.13
N THR A 175 -23.23 -3.23 -0.74
CA THR A 175 -22.50 -4.49 -0.96
C THR A 175 -21.38 -4.61 0.08
N PRO A 176 -21.32 -5.70 0.89
CA PRO A 176 -20.23 -5.93 1.82
C PRO A 176 -18.88 -6.01 1.08
N SER A 177 -17.86 -5.29 1.55
CA SER A 177 -16.50 -5.50 1.10
C SER A 177 -15.97 -6.82 1.67
N GLU A 178 -15.60 -7.77 0.81
CA GLU A 178 -14.86 -8.95 1.26
C GLU A 178 -13.50 -8.51 1.81
N PRO A 179 -13.12 -8.92 3.03
CA PRO A 179 -11.80 -8.62 3.57
C PRO A 179 -10.72 -9.25 2.68
N PRO A 180 -9.56 -8.58 2.50
CA PRO A 180 -8.47 -9.15 1.73
C PRO A 180 -8.04 -10.49 2.36
N LYS A 181 -8.15 -11.58 1.59
CA LYS A 181 -7.61 -12.87 2.00
C LYS A 181 -6.10 -12.72 2.13
N ALA A 182 -5.56 -13.06 3.30
CA ALA A 182 -4.12 -13.18 3.49
C ALA A 182 -3.62 -14.29 2.54
N GLU A 183 -2.90 -13.90 1.47
CA GLU A 183 -2.27 -14.87 0.59
C GLU A 183 -1.23 -15.67 1.40
N ALA A 184 -1.49 -16.98 1.52
CA ALA A 184 -0.54 -17.93 2.09
C ALA A 184 0.57 -18.15 1.06
N VAL A 185 1.75 -17.56 1.32
CA VAL A 185 2.94 -17.58 0.44
C VAL A 185 3.65 -18.96 0.44
N ASP A 186 2.99 -20.03 0.86
CA ASP A 186 3.66 -21.30 1.20
C ASP A 186 3.96 -22.19 -0.01
N SER A 187 3.47 -21.87 -1.21
CA SER A 187 3.59 -22.73 -2.39
C SER A 187 4.65 -22.33 -3.42
N LEU A 188 5.26 -21.14 -3.35
CA LEU A 188 6.18 -20.66 -4.40
C LEU A 188 7.66 -21.01 -4.18
N TYR A 189 8.04 -21.57 -3.02
CA TYR A 189 9.45 -21.81 -2.67
C TYR A 189 9.87 -23.29 -2.68
N ALA A 190 9.01 -24.20 -3.13
CA ALA A 190 9.32 -25.64 -3.13
C ALA A 190 10.31 -26.08 -4.22
N ASP A 191 10.53 -25.29 -5.28
CA ASP A 191 11.23 -25.74 -6.50
C ASP A 191 12.51 -24.97 -6.85
N PHE A 192 13.30 -24.55 -5.85
CA PHE A 192 14.69 -24.17 -6.08
C PHE A 192 15.63 -25.17 -5.42
N SER A 193 16.00 -26.21 -6.16
CA SER A 193 17.16 -27.06 -5.83
C SER A 193 18.44 -26.38 -6.34
N ILE A 194 19.45 -26.30 -5.48
CA ILE A 194 20.84 -25.89 -5.81
C ILE A 194 21.53 -27.04 -6.54
#